data_AF-A0A496QH81-F1
#
_entry.id   AF-A0A496QH81-F1
#
_cell.length_a   1.000
_cell.length_b   1.000
_cell.length_c   1.000
_cell.angle_alpha   90.00
_cell.angle_beta   90.00
_cell.angle_gamma   90.00
#
_symmetry.space_group_name_H-M   'P 1'
#
loop_
_entity.id
_entity.type
_entity.pdbx_description
1 polymer ?
#
loop_
_entity_poly.entity_id
_entity_poly.type
_entity_poly.pdbx_seq_one_letter_code
_entity_poly.pdbx_strand_id
1 'polypeptide(L)' 'MRIFITGATGFIGYLVTRLLREQQHDIHALVCPASEVAELKKLRVELTRISLPGCAGTIASST' A
#
# COMPACT_ATOMS: atom_id res chain seq x y z
N MET A 1 -7.32 -1.39 16.59
CA MET A 1 -7.21 0.03 16.17
C MET A 1 -7.27 0.10 14.65
N ARG A 2 -7.84 1.17 14.10
CA ARG A 2 -7.94 1.39 12.64
C ARG A 2 -6.76 2.23 12.16
N ILE A 3 -6.04 1.75 11.15
CA ILE A 3 -4.79 2.34 10.67
C ILE A 3 -4.92 2.61 9.17
N PHE A 4 -4.59 3.84 8.77
CA PHE A 4 -4.54 4.24 7.37
C PHE A 4 -3.09 4.25 6.89
N ILE A 5 -2.81 3.54 5.79
CA ILE A 5 -1.44 3.40 5.25
C ILE A 5 -1.42 3.87 3.80
N THR A 6 -0.56 4.86 3.52
CA THR A 6 -0.20 5.27 2.16
C THR A 6 1.05 4.54 1.71
N GLY A 7 1.16 4.24 0.41
CA GLY A 7 2.35 3.57 -0.12
C GLY A 7 2.52 2.13 0.38
N ALA A 8 1.41 1.49 0.76
CA ALA A 8 1.39 0.10 1.24
C ALA A 8 1.91 -0.92 0.21
N THR A 9 1.96 -0.52 -1.08
CA THR A 9 2.50 -1.32 -2.18
C THR A 9 4.03 -1.25 -2.28
N GLY A 10 4.67 -0.31 -1.58
CA GLY A 10 6.13 -0.23 -1.49
C GLY A 10 6.71 -1.28 -0.55
N PHE A 11 8.03 -1.50 -0.63
CA PHE A 11 8.72 -2.51 0.17
C PHE A 11 8.48 -2.35 1.68
N ILE A 12 8.73 -1.16 2.23
CA ILE A 12 8.54 -0.89 3.65
C ILE A 12 7.05 -0.89 4.01
N GLY A 13 6.23 -0.21 3.20
CA GLY A 13 4.78 -0.12 3.43
C GLY A 13 4.12 -1.50 3.52
N TYR A 14 4.55 -2.44 2.67
CA TYR A 14 4.06 -3.82 2.69
C TYR A 14 4.44 -4.54 3.99
N LEU A 15 5.72 -4.48 4.40
CA LEU A 15 6.17 -5.17 5.62
C LEU A 15 5.48 -4.63 6.87
N VAL A 16 5.33 -3.31 6.96
CA VAL A 16 4.60 -2.66 8.07
C VAL A 16 3.13 -3.08 8.06
N THR A 17 2.49 -3.06 6.88
CA THR A 17 1.10 -3.50 6.72
C THR A 17 0.92 -4.95 7.17
N ARG A 18 1.85 -5.84 6.81
CA ARG A 18 1.82 -7.25 7.21
C ARG A 18 1.92 -7.41 8.73
N LEU A 19 2.91 -6.79 9.36
CA LEU A 19 3.11 -6.87 10.81
C LEU A 19 1.90 -6.34 11.59
N LEU A 20 1.36 -5.19 11.18
CA LEU A 20 0.16 -4.62 11.81
C LEU A 20 -1.06 -5.54 11.62
N ARG A 21 -1.15 -6.23 10.48
CA ARG A 21 -2.24 -7.16 10.24
C ARG A 21 -2.14 -8.42 11.09
N GLU A 22 -0.93 -8.95 11.27
CA GLU A 22 -0.66 -10.08 12.18
C GLU A 22 -1.05 -9.75 13.63
N GLN A 23 -0.91 -8.48 14.02
CA GLN A 23 -1.37 -7.94 15.31
C GLN A 23 -2.89 -7.64 15.35
N GLN A 24 -3.64 -8.09 14.34
CA GLN A 24 -5.11 -7.94 14.25
C GLN A 24 -5.60 -6.49 14.20
N HIS A 25 -4.76 -5.56 13.73
CA HIS A 25 -5.24 -4.22 13.41
C HIS A 25 -6.14 -4.23 12.17
N ASP A 26 -7.06 -3.27 12.13
CA ASP A 26 -7.90 -3.00 10.98
C ASP A 26 -7.16 -1.99 10.09
N ILE A 27 -6.86 -2.38 8.85
CA ILE A 27 -5.98 -1.60 7.97
C ILE A 27 -6.73 -1.19 6.72
N HIS A 28 -6.62 0.10 6.43
CA HIS A 28 -7.09 0.72 5.21
C HIS A 28 -5.90 1.25 4.41
N ALA A 29 -5.63 0.65 3.26
CA ALA A 29 -4.50 1.01 2.41
C ALA A 29 -4.95 1.83 1.20
N LEU A 30 -4.32 3.00 1.07
CA LEU A 30 -4.46 3.90 -0.08
C LEU A 30 -3.38 3.56 -1.10
N VAL A 31 -3.81 3.16 -2.29
CA VAL A 31 -2.92 2.68 -3.36
C VAL A 31 -3.16 3.45 -4.65
N CYS A 32 -2.11 3.67 -5.42
CA CYS A 32 -2.25 4.30 -6.73
C CYS A 32 -2.93 3.33 -7.71
N PRO A 33 -3.65 3.82 -8.73
CA PRO A 33 -4.44 2.95 -9.62
C PRO A 33 -3.57 1.96 -10.41
N ALA A 34 -2.34 2.37 -10.74
CA ALA A 34 -1.36 1.58 -11.48
C ALA A 34 -0.47 0.69 -10.58
N SER A 35 -0.58 0.81 -9.25
CA SER A 35 0.23 0.00 -8.34
C SER A 35 -0.26 -1.43 -8.30
N GLU A 36 0.68 -2.38 -8.19
CA GLU A 36 0.32 -3.78 -8.05
C GLU A 36 -0.07 -4.12 -6.60
N VAL A 37 -1.19 -4.84 -6.43
CA VAL A 37 -1.89 -5.03 -5.15
C VAL A 37 -2.18 -6.49 -4.79
N ALA A 38 -1.78 -7.50 -5.58
CA ALA A 38 -2.08 -8.90 -5.27
C ALA A 38 -1.59 -9.31 -3.87
N GLU A 39 -0.38 -8.90 -3.49
CA GLU A 39 0.18 -9.22 -2.17
C GLU A 39 -0.60 -8.54 -1.02
N LEU A 40 -1.03 -7.29 -1.20
CA LEU A 40 -1.86 -6.62 -0.20
C LEU A 40 -3.23 -7.28 -0.04
N LYS A 41 -3.83 -7.76 -1.13
CA LYS A 41 -5.11 -8.48 -1.08
C LYS A 41 -5.02 -9.76 -0.24
N LYS A 42 -3.88 -10.48 -0.28
CA LYS A 42 -3.65 -11.67 0.54
C LYS A 42 -3.69 -11.36 2.04
N LEU A 43 -3.35 -10.13 2.44
CA LEU A 43 -3.39 -9.68 3.83
C LEU A 43 -4.80 -9.32 4.34
N ARG A 44 -5.84 -9.40 3.48
CA ARG A 44 -7.23 -9.06 3.85
C ARG A 44 -7.34 -7.65 4.46
N VAL A 45 -6.67 -6.67 3.85
CA VAL A 45 -6.79 -5.25 4.19
C VAL A 45 -7.84 -4.58 3.30
N GLU A 46 -8.44 -3.49 3.79
CA GLU A 46 -9.33 -2.66 2.99
C GLU A 46 -8.49 -1.84 1.99
N LEU A 47 -8.87 -1.82 0.72
CA LEU A 47 -8.11 -1.16 -0.34
C LEU A 47 -8.94 -0.07 -1.02
N THR A 48 -8.43 1.15 -1.02
CA THR A 48 -8.99 2.26 -1.80
C THR A 48 -7.96 2.73 -2.82
N ARG A 49 -8.36 2.69 -4.09
CA ARG A 49 -7.55 3.21 -5.19
C ARG A 49 -7.77 4.72 -5.31
N ILE A 50 -6.70 5.49 -5.22
CA ILE A 50 -6.75 6.94 -5.34
C ILE A 50 -5.69 7.45 -6.31
N SER A 51 -6.08 8.38 -7.18
CA SER A 51 -5.15 9.12 -8.03
C SER A 51 -4.70 10.37 -7.27
N LEU A 52 -3.50 10.35 -6.71
CA LEU A 52 -2.84 11.52 -6.13
C LEU A 52 -1.75 12.03 -7.09
N PRO A 53 -1.55 13.36 -7.23
CA PRO A 53 -0.41 13.89 -7.97
C PRO A 53 0.88 13.39 -7.31
N GLY A 54 1.62 12.53 -8.02
CA GLY A 54 2.76 11.76 -7.48
C GLY A 54 2.62 10.23 -7.61
N CYS A 55 1.49 9.73 -8.11
CA CYS A 55 1.23 8.30 -8.30
C CYS A 55 1.94 7.65 -9.51
N ALA A 56 2.61 8.45 -10.35
CA ALA A 56 3.49 7.92 -11.37
C ALA A 56 4.83 7.59 -10.70
N GLY A 57 5.17 6.31 -10.65
CA GLY A 57 6.55 5.90 -10.46
C GLY A 57 7.40 6.47 -11.60
N THR A 58 7.89 7.70 -11.43
CA THR A 58 9.05 8.17 -12.16
C THR A 58 10.22 7.40 -11.58
N ILE A 59 10.43 6.18 -12.08
CA ILE A 59 11.78 5.66 -12.24
C ILE A 59 12.49 6.70 -13.09
N ALA A 60 13.22 7.60 -12.43
CA ALA A 60 14.28 8.33 -13.07
C ALA A 60 15.26 7.26 -13.55
N SER A 61 15.15 6.89 -14.83
CA SER A 61 16.24 6.30 -15.58
C SER A 61 17.35 7.35 -15.61
N SER A 62 18.18 7.38 -14.58
CA SER A 62 19.46 8.05 -14.63
C SER A 62 20.37 7.20 -15.52
N THR A 63 20.70 7.84 -16.64
CA THR A 63 21.74 7.59 -17.65
C THR A 63 22.97 6.85 -17.15
#